data_AF-A0A7X7IL12-F1
#
_entry.id   AF-A0A7X7IL12-F1
#
_cell.length_a   1.000
_cell.length_b   1.000
_cell.length_c   1.000
_cell.angle_alpha   90.00
_cell.angle_beta   90.00
_cell.angle_gamma   90.00
#
_symmetry.space_group_name_H-M   'P 1'
#
loop_
_entity.id
_entity.type
_entity.pdbx_description
1 polymer ?
#
loop_
_entity_poly.entity_id
_entity_poly.type
_entity_poly.pdbx_seq_one_letter_code
_entity_poly.pdbx_strand_id
1 'polypeptide(L)'
;MYLRRCYRRKNDKRHAYWALVESVRTARGPRQRVVAYLGTTESNPGSNVSPNPIFEPMEPEWLKVDVANFRVERVRQFGQPWLGMELVRQLHLTEFLEEALPQGREDVPWSLTILVLVLLRWYDPSSELRMAEHLYEQSALPDLLGIPAEKINDDRLYRAFDRLLPHKQALEVHLKNRLGTLFGIEYDLLLYDVTSTYFEGQAKGNPQARRGYLRDHRSDCNPVCIGLVVSRDGLPLGYEIFEGNRHDSTTVQEIVTTMESRYGRADRIWVMDRGMISQENVAFLQQEHRRYILGTPKASLKNYEQELLGEDWALIRDGLEVKRCKSPTQDEVFILCRSRDRKEKEKAMHARFETRIEEGLTAIVASCERQSQDPIRIAGRVGRLMGQNSRAAGLFNVEILQANGRTKIVWSKKEDWRNWANLSEGCYMLRSNITDWKPEDLWQAYVQLTEAENAFRIHKSDLVLRPIWHQKKQRVQAHILVCFLAYVLWKTLGQLCRRAGLGDEPRKVLTELEGIRTVDVVFPTQSGVAVRKRRVTCPTEHQAILLHRLGFQLPSHLKIQEM
;
A
#
# COMPACT_ATOMS: atom_id res chain seq x y z
N MET A 1 -13.93 13.55 39.10
CA MET A 1 -13.79 14.04 40.49
C MET A 1 -12.72 15.13 40.52
N TYR A 2 -12.70 16.03 41.50
CA TYR A 2 -11.66 17.07 41.64
C TYR A 2 -11.45 17.44 43.11
N LEU A 3 -10.32 18.09 43.39
CA LEU A 3 -9.97 18.57 44.73
C LEU A 3 -10.66 19.90 45.03
N ARG A 4 -11.33 19.99 46.18
CA ARG A 4 -11.97 21.22 46.68
C ARG A 4 -11.41 21.56 48.05
N ARG A 5 -11.01 22.83 48.23
CA ARG A 5 -10.61 23.37 49.54
C ARG A 5 -11.84 23.73 50.34
N CYS A 6 -11.96 23.17 51.54
CA CYS A 6 -13.04 23.37 52.49
C CYS A 6 -12.51 24.03 53.77
N TYR A 7 -13.37 24.70 54.52
CA TYR A 7 -12.99 25.42 55.73
C TYR A 7 -13.86 25.01 56.91
N ARG A 8 -13.25 24.75 58.06
CA ARG A 8 -13.95 24.48 59.32
C ARG A 8 -13.36 25.33 60.44
N ARG A 9 -14.22 25.95 61.24
CA ARG A 9 -13.81 26.66 62.46
C ARG A 9 -13.76 25.68 63.63
N LYS A 10 -12.65 25.67 64.37
CA LYS A 10 -12.50 24.94 65.65
C LYS A 10 -11.67 25.83 66.58
N ASN A 11 -12.14 26.04 67.81
CA ASN A 11 -11.48 26.90 68.82
C ASN A 11 -11.08 28.29 68.29
N ASP A 12 -12.03 28.99 67.64
CA ASP A 12 -11.85 30.30 66.99
C ASP A 12 -10.76 30.42 65.91
N LYS A 13 -10.12 29.31 65.53
CA LYS A 13 -9.18 29.24 64.41
C LYS A 13 -9.83 28.60 63.19
N ARG A 14 -9.57 29.18 62.01
CA ARG A 14 -10.08 28.71 60.72
C ARG A 14 -9.09 27.70 60.13
N HIS A 15 -9.49 26.44 60.06
CA HIS A 15 -8.69 25.38 59.47
C HIS A 15 -9.15 25.12 58.03
N ALA A 16 -8.21 25.08 57.09
CA ALA A 16 -8.47 24.74 55.70
C ALA A 16 -8.06 23.29 55.44
N TYR A 17 -8.96 22.48 54.91
CA TYR A 17 -8.70 21.08 54.56
C TYR A 17 -9.16 20.80 53.14
N TRP A 18 -8.57 19.79 52.51
CA TRP A 18 -8.94 19.40 51.15
C TRP A 18 -9.95 18.25 51.17
N ALA A 19 -10.85 18.25 50.21
CA ALA A 19 -11.82 17.17 49.99
C ALA A 19 -11.76 16.74 48.52
N LEU A 20 -11.80 15.43 48.26
CA LEU A 20 -12.05 14.88 46.94
C LEU A 20 -13.57 14.89 46.70
N VAL A 21 -14.00 15.54 45.62
CA VAL A 21 -15.41 15.79 45.35
C VAL A 21 -15.78 15.26 43.97
N GLU A 22 -16.92 14.58 43.88
CA GLU A 22 -17.53 14.16 42.63
C GLU A 22 -18.76 15.01 42.31
N SER A 23 -18.97 15.31 41.03
CA SER A 23 -20.18 15.98 40.57
C SER A 23 -21.21 14.91 40.21
N VAL A 24 -22.35 14.91 40.90
CA VAL A 24 -23.44 13.95 40.70
C VAL A 24 -24.66 14.69 40.17
N ARG A 25 -25.31 14.18 39.13
CA ARG A 25 -26.58 14.71 38.63
C ARG A 25 -27.72 14.22 39.52
N THR A 26 -28.48 15.16 40.08
CA THR A 26 -29.69 14.87 40.86
C THR A 26 -30.92 15.47 40.16
N ALA A 27 -32.12 15.08 40.58
CA ALA A 27 -33.38 15.65 40.07
C ALA A 27 -33.47 17.19 40.26
N ARG A 28 -32.64 17.77 41.13
CA ARG A 28 -32.55 19.22 41.39
C ARG A 28 -31.30 19.86 40.76
N GLY A 29 -30.72 19.22 39.74
CA GLY A 29 -29.52 19.70 39.04
C GLY A 29 -28.21 19.06 39.52
N PRO A 30 -27.07 19.49 38.94
CA PRO A 30 -25.75 19.00 39.31
C PRO A 30 -25.41 19.42 40.75
N ARG A 31 -25.15 18.43 41.61
CA ARG A 31 -24.71 18.62 42.99
C ARG A 31 -23.34 18.01 43.19
N GLN A 32 -22.68 18.44 44.25
CA GLN A 32 -21.36 17.95 44.63
C GLN A 32 -21.49 17.01 45.81
N ARG A 33 -20.92 15.80 45.68
CA ARG A 33 -20.81 14.82 46.75
C ARG A 33 -19.34 14.72 47.16
N VAL A 34 -19.08 14.86 48.45
CA VAL A 34 -17.72 14.64 48.98
C VAL A 34 -17.49 13.14 49.03
N VAL A 35 -16.43 12.69 48.34
CA VAL A 35 -16.02 11.28 48.27
C VAL A 35 -15.09 10.95 49.43
N ALA A 36 -14.12 11.83 49.71
CA ALA A 36 -13.18 11.66 50.82
C ALA A 36 -12.66 13.02 51.33
N TYR A 37 -12.32 13.09 52.62
CA TYR A 37 -11.61 14.22 53.22
C TYR A 37 -10.12 13.90 53.30
N LEU A 38 -9.28 14.76 52.74
CA LEU A 38 -7.84 14.53 52.54
C LEU A 38 -6.97 15.18 53.62
N GLY A 39 -7.59 15.84 54.59
CA GLY A 39 -6.88 16.48 55.71
C GLY A 39 -6.36 17.89 55.39
N THR A 40 -5.56 18.41 56.32
CA THR A 40 -4.98 19.76 56.30
C THR A 40 -3.56 19.68 55.76
N THR A 41 -3.31 20.22 54.58
CA THR A 41 -1.96 20.41 54.02
C THR A 41 -1.65 21.90 54.03
N GLU A 42 -0.61 22.29 54.78
CA GLU A 42 -0.10 23.67 54.80
C GLU A 42 0.86 23.97 53.63
N SER A 43 1.11 23.02 52.73
CA SER A 43 1.98 23.19 51.56
C SER A 43 1.19 23.26 50.24
N ASN A 44 1.65 24.16 49.37
CA ASN A 44 1.18 24.33 47.98
C ASN A 44 1.13 22.99 47.22
N PRO A 45 0.19 22.79 46.28
CA PRO A 45 0.04 21.54 45.52
C PRO A 45 1.09 21.42 44.38
N GLY A 46 2.36 21.62 44.69
CA GLY A 46 3.48 21.56 43.74
C GLY A 46 4.78 20.98 44.31
N SER A 47 4.80 20.50 45.55
CA SER A 47 5.97 19.85 46.16
C SER A 47 5.56 18.49 46.68
N ASN A 48 6.18 17.42 46.13
CA ASN A 48 6.12 16.02 46.54
C ASN A 48 5.36 15.78 47.85
N VAL A 49 4.03 15.71 47.74
CA VAL A 49 3.20 15.13 48.78
C VAL A 49 3.34 13.63 48.55
N SER A 50 4.20 12.98 49.34
CA SER A 50 4.09 11.54 49.53
C SER A 50 2.61 11.25 49.76
N PRO A 51 1.96 10.42 48.93
CA PRO A 51 0.54 10.15 49.08
C PRO A 51 0.37 9.56 50.48
N ASN A 52 -0.18 10.36 51.40
CA ASN A 52 -0.65 9.81 52.66
C ASN A 52 -1.70 8.77 52.23
N PRO A 53 -1.49 7.49 52.57
CA PRO A 53 -2.20 6.42 51.90
C PRO A 53 -3.65 6.45 52.41
N ILE A 54 -4.53 7.08 51.63
CA ILE A 54 -5.99 7.09 51.86
C ILE A 54 -6.53 5.65 51.87
N PHE A 55 -5.78 4.75 51.25
CA PHE A 55 -5.95 3.32 51.33
C PHE A 55 -4.87 2.79 52.26
N GLU A 56 -5.22 2.21 53.41
CA GLU A 56 -4.29 1.30 54.07
C GLU A 56 -3.74 0.35 52.99
N PRO A 57 -2.42 0.11 52.92
CA PRO A 57 -1.89 -0.87 51.99
C PRO A 57 -2.60 -2.19 52.30
N MET A 58 -3.58 -2.55 51.44
CA MET A 58 -4.28 -3.82 51.56
C MET A 58 -3.21 -4.89 51.47
N GLU A 59 -3.05 -5.66 52.55
CA GLU A 59 -2.24 -6.86 52.47
C GLU A 59 -2.82 -7.75 51.36
N PRO A 60 -1.97 -8.33 50.48
CA PRO A 60 -2.45 -9.18 49.41
C PRO A 60 -3.27 -10.33 49.99
N GLU A 61 -4.56 -10.36 49.66
CA GLU A 61 -5.47 -11.39 50.12
C GLU A 61 -5.23 -12.69 49.33
N TRP A 62 -4.97 -13.78 50.05
CA TRP A 62 -4.78 -15.10 49.44
C TRP A 62 -6.13 -15.74 49.15
N LEU A 63 -6.51 -15.75 47.87
CA LEU A 63 -7.73 -16.40 47.41
C LEU A 63 -7.45 -17.84 46.93
N LYS A 64 -8.20 -18.81 47.46
CA LYS A 64 -8.23 -20.18 46.92
C LYS A 64 -9.06 -20.18 45.63
N VAL A 65 -8.41 -20.54 44.52
CA VAL A 65 -9.02 -20.67 43.20
C VAL A 65 -9.22 -22.14 42.85
N ASP A 66 -10.32 -22.47 42.19
CA ASP A 66 -10.53 -23.79 41.60
C ASP A 66 -9.88 -23.84 40.21
N VAL A 67 -8.77 -24.56 40.12
CA VAL A 67 -7.99 -24.72 38.89
C VAL A 67 -8.54 -25.82 37.96
N ALA A 68 -9.45 -26.67 38.44
CA ALA A 68 -10.06 -27.72 37.63
C ALA A 68 -11.27 -27.20 36.84
N ASN A 69 -12.04 -26.27 37.42
CA ASN A 69 -13.25 -25.72 36.81
C ASN A 69 -13.06 -24.29 36.25
N PHE A 70 -11.89 -24.01 35.69
CA PHE A 70 -11.68 -22.73 35.00
C PHE A 70 -12.47 -22.67 33.69
N ARG A 71 -12.81 -21.46 33.26
CA ARG A 71 -13.40 -21.22 31.94
C ARG A 71 -12.60 -20.20 31.14
N VAL A 72 -12.74 -20.27 29.82
CA VAL A 72 -12.08 -19.37 28.88
C VAL A 72 -13.13 -18.43 28.31
N GLU A 73 -12.91 -17.13 28.47
CA GLU A 73 -13.75 -16.07 27.93
C GLU A 73 -12.93 -15.14 27.03
N ARG A 74 -13.63 -14.30 26.24
CA ARG A 74 -13.06 -13.18 25.47
C ARG A 74 -11.83 -13.56 24.64
N VAL A 75 -11.96 -14.62 23.83
CA VAL A 75 -10.95 -15.04 22.86
C VAL A 75 -10.82 -13.97 21.77
N ARG A 76 -9.65 -13.34 21.67
CA ARG A 76 -9.37 -12.26 20.71
C ARG A 76 -8.10 -12.55 19.91
N GLN A 77 -8.04 -12.01 18.69
CA GLN A 77 -6.85 -12.11 17.83
C GLN A 77 -5.67 -11.41 18.50
N PHE A 78 -4.49 -12.05 18.57
CA PHE A 78 -3.32 -11.46 19.24
C PHE A 78 -2.09 -11.39 18.33
N GLY A 79 -1.73 -12.48 17.64
CA GLY A 79 -0.44 -12.56 16.95
C GLY A 79 -0.20 -11.48 15.91
N GLN A 80 -1.15 -11.26 14.99
CA GLN A 80 -1.01 -10.21 13.97
C GLN A 80 -1.08 -8.79 14.55
N PRO A 81 -2.06 -8.40 15.40
CA PRO A 81 -2.05 -7.09 16.05
C PRO A 81 -0.75 -6.78 16.80
N TRP A 82 -0.23 -7.77 17.55
CA TRP A 82 1.00 -7.62 18.32
C TRP A 82 2.22 -7.47 17.41
N LEU A 83 2.35 -8.30 16.38
CA LEU A 83 3.44 -8.16 15.41
C LEU A 83 3.39 -6.78 14.74
N GLY A 84 2.19 -6.32 14.36
CA GLY A 84 2.02 -4.98 13.80
C GLY A 84 2.52 -3.88 14.73
N MET A 85 2.23 -3.98 16.03
CA MET A 85 2.78 -3.06 17.04
C MET A 85 4.30 -3.11 17.15
N GLU A 86 4.91 -4.29 17.04
CA GLU A 86 6.37 -4.40 17.00
C GLU A 86 6.98 -3.74 15.76
N LEU A 87 6.34 -3.86 14.60
CA LEU A 87 6.78 -3.17 13.38
C LEU A 87 6.62 -1.65 13.49
N VAL A 88 5.49 -1.20 14.04
CA VAL A 88 5.24 0.23 14.35
C VAL A 88 6.34 0.78 15.26
N ARG A 89 6.71 0.03 16.31
CA ARG A 89 7.82 0.38 17.21
C ARG A 89 9.15 0.39 16.48
N GLN A 90 9.45 -0.59 15.63
CA GLN A 90 10.69 -0.57 14.85
C GLN A 90 10.76 0.61 13.88
N LEU A 91 9.63 1.11 13.39
CA LEU A 91 9.56 2.27 12.50
C LEU A 91 9.50 3.62 13.23
N HIS A 92 9.50 3.61 14.57
CA HIS A 92 9.28 4.80 15.39
C HIS A 92 8.02 5.58 14.95
N LEU A 93 6.97 4.86 14.53
CA LEU A 93 5.79 5.49 13.95
C LEU A 93 4.87 6.07 15.04
N THR A 94 4.84 5.46 16.23
CA THR A 94 4.11 6.00 17.39
C THR A 94 4.67 7.36 17.78
N GLU A 95 5.98 7.43 17.97
CA GLU A 95 6.70 8.63 18.39
C GLU A 95 6.52 9.76 17.37
N PHE A 96 6.68 9.45 16.07
CA PHE A 96 6.42 10.41 15.01
C PHE A 96 4.98 10.96 15.07
N LEU A 97 3.98 10.09 15.23
CA LEU A 97 2.58 10.51 15.24
C LEU A 97 2.24 11.32 16.49
N GLU A 98 2.80 10.99 17.66
CA GLU A 98 2.60 11.75 18.89
C GLU A 98 3.23 13.15 18.82
N GLU A 99 4.42 13.26 18.22
CA GLU A 99 5.08 14.55 17.98
C GLU A 99 4.32 15.39 16.96
N ALA A 100 3.87 14.78 15.86
CA ALA A 100 3.15 15.48 14.79
C ALA A 100 1.73 15.87 15.18
N LEU A 101 1.08 15.07 16.04
CA LEU A 101 -0.30 15.23 16.50
C LEU A 101 -0.33 15.22 18.04
N PRO A 102 0.17 16.28 18.69
CA PRO A 102 0.17 16.36 20.14
C PRO A 102 -1.27 16.30 20.68
N GLN A 103 -1.44 15.62 21.81
CA GLN A 103 -2.76 15.39 22.39
C GLN A 103 -3.43 16.73 22.74
N GLY A 104 -4.63 16.93 22.20
CA GLY A 104 -5.49 18.05 22.49
C GLY A 104 -6.52 17.74 23.58
N ARG A 105 -7.77 18.12 23.32
CA ARG A 105 -8.91 17.91 24.23
C ARG A 105 -9.71 16.65 23.89
N GLU A 106 -9.23 15.84 22.95
CA GLU A 106 -9.86 14.60 22.54
C GLU A 106 -9.72 13.51 23.61
N ASP A 107 -10.79 12.71 23.77
CA ASP A 107 -10.83 11.58 24.71
C ASP A 107 -9.78 10.50 24.43
N VAL A 108 -9.46 10.28 23.16
CA VAL A 108 -8.43 9.35 22.69
C VAL A 108 -7.49 10.16 21.79
N PRO A 109 -6.16 10.02 21.88
CA PRO A 109 -5.25 10.70 20.97
C PRO A 109 -5.47 10.35 19.49
N TRP A 110 -5.29 11.32 18.60
CA TRP A 110 -5.38 11.08 17.15
C TRP A 110 -4.27 10.16 16.65
N SER A 111 -3.07 10.25 17.23
CA SER A 111 -1.94 9.35 16.95
C SER A 111 -2.34 7.88 17.08
N LEU A 112 -2.95 7.50 18.20
CA LEU A 112 -3.40 6.12 18.43
C LEU A 112 -4.56 5.71 17.52
N THR A 113 -5.49 6.63 17.21
CA THR A 113 -6.59 6.34 16.28
C THR A 113 -6.06 6.04 14.87
N ILE A 114 -5.01 6.74 14.44
CA ILE A 114 -4.32 6.48 13.17
C ILE A 114 -3.62 5.13 13.21
N LEU A 115 -2.96 4.76 14.30
CA LEU A 115 -2.36 3.43 14.44
C LEU A 115 -3.40 2.31 14.31
N VAL A 116 -4.59 2.49 14.90
CA VAL A 116 -5.72 1.55 14.70
C VAL A 116 -6.05 1.37 13.22
N LEU A 117 -6.19 2.46 12.47
CA LEU A 117 -6.46 2.41 11.02
C LEU A 117 -5.37 1.67 10.25
N VAL A 118 -4.10 1.98 10.52
CA VAL A 118 -2.95 1.38 9.82
C VAL A 118 -2.83 -0.10 10.13
N LEU A 119 -2.94 -0.49 11.41
CA LEU A 119 -2.82 -1.87 11.85
C LEU A 119 -3.96 -2.73 11.30
N LEU A 120 -5.21 -2.28 11.45
CA LEU A 120 -6.35 -3.00 10.90
C LEU A 120 -6.29 -3.09 9.37
N ARG A 121 -5.87 -2.02 8.68
CA ARG A 121 -5.64 -2.06 7.23
C ARG A 121 -4.53 -3.04 6.84
N TRP A 122 -3.54 -3.26 7.71
CA TRP A 122 -2.38 -4.10 7.43
C TRP A 122 -2.67 -5.60 7.56
N TYR A 123 -3.40 -6.04 8.60
CA TYR A 123 -3.64 -7.47 8.83
C TYR A 123 -5.08 -7.95 8.57
N ASP A 124 -6.10 -7.09 8.68
CA ASP A 124 -7.51 -7.43 8.37
C ASP A 124 -8.20 -6.27 7.61
N PRO A 125 -7.75 -6.02 6.37
CA PRO A 125 -8.22 -4.89 5.56
C PRO A 125 -9.72 -5.00 5.25
N SER A 126 -10.49 -4.01 5.71
CA SER A 126 -11.94 -3.96 5.52
C SER A 126 -12.47 -2.52 5.48
N SER A 127 -13.78 -2.30 5.54
CA SER A 127 -14.35 -0.94 5.67
C SER A 127 -14.11 -0.38 7.07
N GLU A 128 -13.99 0.94 7.20
CA GLU A 128 -13.84 1.57 8.51
C GLU A 128 -15.03 1.28 9.44
N LEU A 129 -16.22 1.07 8.88
CA LEU A 129 -17.40 0.61 9.64
C LEU A 129 -17.16 -0.76 10.28
N ARG A 130 -16.73 -1.76 9.49
CA ARG A 130 -16.42 -3.11 10.00
C ARG A 130 -15.25 -3.08 11.01
N MET A 131 -14.27 -2.22 10.77
CA MET A 131 -13.16 -1.99 11.71
C MET A 131 -13.67 -1.53 13.08
N ALA A 132 -14.55 -0.53 13.10
CA ALA A 132 -15.11 0.03 14.33
C ALA A 132 -16.08 -0.92 15.04
N GLU A 133 -17.02 -1.54 14.30
CA GLU A 133 -18.11 -2.32 14.90
C GLU A 133 -17.68 -3.73 15.33
N HIS A 134 -16.62 -4.28 14.73
CA HIS A 134 -16.26 -5.68 14.92
C HIS A 134 -14.77 -5.91 15.17
N LEU A 135 -13.91 -5.50 14.23
CA LEU A 135 -12.53 -5.98 14.22
C LEU A 135 -11.70 -5.43 15.39
N TYR A 136 -11.91 -4.18 15.75
CA TYR A 136 -11.18 -3.56 16.85
C TYR A 136 -11.41 -4.31 18.17
N GLU A 137 -12.66 -4.56 18.55
CA GLU A 137 -13.02 -5.29 19.77
C GLU A 137 -12.57 -6.77 19.75
N GLN A 138 -12.63 -7.42 18.58
CA GLN A 138 -12.23 -8.81 18.39
C GLN A 138 -10.71 -9.02 18.39
N SER A 139 -9.93 -7.94 18.38
CA SER A 139 -8.48 -7.96 18.40
C SER A 139 -7.91 -7.64 19.79
N ALA A 140 -6.60 -7.81 19.95
CA ALA A 140 -5.87 -7.37 21.13
C ALA A 140 -5.55 -5.87 21.13
N LEU A 141 -5.90 -5.11 20.07
CA LEU A 141 -5.61 -3.67 19.99
C LEU A 141 -6.16 -2.84 21.16
N PRO A 142 -7.37 -3.10 21.71
CA PRO A 142 -7.85 -2.39 22.90
C PRO A 142 -6.88 -2.47 24.08
N ASP A 143 -6.24 -3.62 24.25
CA ASP A 143 -5.31 -3.86 25.34
C ASP A 143 -3.91 -3.32 25.00
N LEU A 144 -3.46 -3.52 23.76
CA LEU A 144 -2.13 -3.10 23.30
C LEU A 144 -1.99 -1.57 23.24
N LEU A 145 -3.08 -0.88 22.90
CA LEU A 145 -3.12 0.59 22.81
C LEU A 145 -3.72 1.26 24.05
N GLY A 146 -4.33 0.50 24.96
CA GLY A 146 -4.99 1.04 26.16
C GLY A 146 -6.23 1.88 25.84
N ILE A 147 -6.95 1.54 24.76
CA ILE A 147 -8.16 2.27 24.34
C ILE A 147 -9.36 1.32 24.37
N PRO A 148 -10.36 1.59 25.22
CA PRO A 148 -11.58 0.78 25.28
C PRO A 148 -12.31 0.71 23.93
N ALA A 149 -12.96 -0.42 23.65
CA ALA A 149 -13.64 -0.67 22.38
C ALA A 149 -14.70 0.40 22.08
N GLU A 150 -15.46 0.81 23.08
CA GLU A 150 -16.52 1.82 22.99
C GLU A 150 -16.02 3.22 22.59
N LYS A 151 -14.71 3.49 22.69
CA LYS A 151 -14.10 4.77 22.30
C LYS A 151 -13.68 4.81 20.83
N ILE A 152 -13.61 3.66 20.14
CA ILE A 152 -13.36 3.59 18.71
C ILE A 152 -14.68 3.39 17.97
N ASN A 153 -15.10 4.42 17.23
CA ASN A 153 -16.27 4.38 16.35
C ASN A 153 -15.91 4.86 14.94
N ASP A 154 -16.79 4.60 13.99
CA ASP A 154 -16.62 4.94 12.58
C ASP A 154 -16.38 6.45 12.38
N ASP A 155 -17.15 7.30 13.07
CA ASP A 155 -17.02 8.76 13.05
C ASP A 155 -15.58 9.21 13.39
N ARG A 156 -15.00 8.56 14.40
CA ARG A 156 -13.64 8.84 14.87
C ARG A 156 -12.60 8.36 13.85
N LEU A 157 -12.77 7.16 13.29
CA LEU A 157 -11.90 6.63 12.25
C LEU A 157 -11.92 7.55 11.00
N TYR A 158 -13.10 8.02 10.57
CA TYR A 158 -13.19 8.95 9.44
C TYR A 158 -12.55 10.31 9.71
N ARG A 159 -12.63 10.83 10.94
CA ARG A 159 -11.97 12.10 11.32
C ARG A 159 -10.46 11.95 11.43
N ALA A 160 -9.95 10.76 11.77
CA ALA A 160 -8.52 10.50 11.83
C ALA A 160 -7.84 10.66 10.45
N PHE A 161 -8.53 10.34 9.35
CA PHE A 161 -8.04 10.64 8.00
C PHE A 161 -7.78 12.13 7.78
N ASP A 162 -8.72 12.98 8.23
CA ASP A 162 -8.62 14.43 8.09
C ASP A 162 -7.45 15.00 8.92
N ARG A 163 -7.04 14.28 9.99
CA ARG A 163 -5.88 14.62 10.83
C ARG A 163 -4.55 14.11 10.29
N LEU A 164 -4.53 12.96 9.63
CA LEU A 164 -3.30 12.34 9.13
C LEU A 164 -2.74 13.05 7.90
N LEU A 165 -3.61 13.41 6.94
CA LEU A 165 -3.18 13.88 5.62
C LEU A 165 -2.20 15.09 5.64
N PRO A 166 -2.37 16.11 6.50
CA PRO A 166 -1.45 17.24 6.57
C PRO A 166 0.01 16.84 6.86
N HIS A 167 0.24 15.69 7.48
CA HIS A 167 1.58 15.22 7.88
C HIS A 167 2.22 14.27 6.85
N LYS A 168 1.59 14.04 5.68
CA LYS A 168 2.07 13.11 4.64
C LYS A 168 3.56 13.29 4.33
N GLN A 169 3.98 14.51 4.01
CA GLN A 169 5.35 14.76 3.58
C GLN A 169 6.38 14.48 4.68
N ALA A 170 6.12 14.97 5.90
CA ALA A 170 6.99 14.71 7.05
C ALA A 170 7.08 13.21 7.36
N LEU A 171 5.96 12.49 7.21
CA LEU A 171 5.86 11.06 7.42
C LEU A 171 6.65 10.26 6.36
N GLU A 172 6.56 10.62 5.09
CA GLU A 172 7.37 10.00 4.03
C GLU A 172 8.88 10.20 4.26
N VAL A 173 9.30 11.39 4.72
CA VAL A 173 10.70 11.68 5.07
C VAL A 173 11.16 10.86 6.27
N HIS A 174 10.35 10.81 7.34
CA HIS A 174 10.61 9.98 8.52
C HIS A 174 10.82 8.51 8.13
N LEU A 175 9.88 7.95 7.37
CA LEU A 175 9.91 6.54 6.98
C LEU A 175 11.09 6.23 6.06
N LYS A 176 11.39 7.08 5.07
CA LYS A 176 12.57 6.90 4.20
C LYS A 176 13.86 6.86 5.03
N ASN A 177 14.02 7.77 5.98
CA ASN A 177 15.23 7.82 6.81
C ASN A 177 15.30 6.62 7.76
N ARG A 178 14.16 6.24 8.34
CA ARG A 178 14.08 5.12 9.26
C ARG A 178 14.35 3.80 8.57
N LEU A 179 13.70 3.53 7.44
CA LEU A 179 13.94 2.32 6.64
C LEU A 179 15.39 2.26 6.18
N GLY A 180 15.95 3.36 5.68
CA GLY A 180 17.36 3.45 5.31
C GLY A 180 18.30 3.06 6.45
N THR A 181 18.03 3.55 7.65
CA THR A 181 18.81 3.21 8.86
C THR A 181 18.62 1.76 9.29
N LEU A 182 17.37 1.27 9.30
CA LEU A 182 17.04 -0.07 9.77
C LEU A 182 17.64 -1.15 8.87
N PHE A 183 17.61 -0.90 7.55
CA PHE A 183 17.91 -1.89 6.53
C PHE A 183 19.24 -1.67 5.79
N GLY A 184 19.89 -0.52 5.97
CA GLY A 184 21.13 -0.17 5.27
C GLY A 184 20.89 0.10 3.78
N ILE A 185 19.76 0.75 3.44
CA ILE A 185 19.33 0.92 2.06
C ILE A 185 19.91 2.20 1.48
N GLU A 186 20.51 2.06 0.31
CA GLU A 186 20.84 3.17 -0.57
C GLU A 186 19.66 3.45 -1.49
N TYR A 187 19.29 4.72 -1.62
CA TYR A 187 18.19 5.18 -2.45
C TYR A 187 18.72 5.74 -3.78
N ASP A 188 19.65 4.99 -4.38
CA ASP A 188 20.32 5.28 -5.64
C ASP A 188 19.43 4.96 -6.85
N LEU A 189 18.72 3.83 -6.82
CA LEU A 189 17.83 3.38 -7.88
C LEU A 189 16.36 3.61 -7.50
N LEU A 190 15.69 4.46 -8.28
CA LEU A 190 14.30 4.87 -8.08
C LEU A 190 13.42 4.29 -9.18
N LEU A 191 12.59 3.33 -8.79
CA LEU A 191 11.63 2.69 -9.68
C LEU A 191 10.33 3.48 -9.62
N TYR A 192 9.91 4.03 -10.76
CA TYR A 192 8.69 4.80 -10.85
C TYR A 192 7.71 4.15 -11.82
N ASP A 193 6.51 3.88 -11.31
CA ASP A 193 5.39 3.38 -12.10
C ASP A 193 4.07 4.06 -11.68
N VAL A 194 3.08 4.03 -12.57
CA VAL A 194 1.75 4.60 -12.36
C VAL A 194 0.70 3.51 -12.50
N THR A 195 -0.16 3.39 -11.48
CA THR A 195 -1.37 2.57 -11.56
C THR A 195 -2.62 3.44 -11.51
N SER A 196 -3.73 2.88 -11.98
CA SER A 196 -5.07 3.37 -11.67
C SER A 196 -5.71 2.52 -10.57
N THR A 197 -6.54 3.15 -9.74
CA THR A 197 -7.56 2.51 -8.89
C THR A 197 -8.91 3.20 -9.14
N TYR A 198 -10.01 2.66 -8.61
CA TYR A 198 -11.36 3.10 -8.95
C TYR A 198 -12.24 3.36 -7.73
N PHE A 199 -13.20 4.27 -7.90
CA PHE A 199 -14.23 4.58 -6.91
C PHE A 199 -15.41 3.62 -7.04
N GLU A 200 -16.03 3.31 -5.90
CA GLU A 200 -17.41 2.84 -5.91
C GLU A 200 -18.37 4.05 -6.01
N GLY A 201 -19.31 3.97 -6.95
CA GLY A 201 -20.19 5.08 -7.29
C GLY A 201 -19.52 6.17 -8.15
N GLN A 202 -20.17 7.34 -8.22
CA GLN A 202 -19.77 8.39 -9.18
C GLN A 202 -18.73 9.39 -8.66
N ALA A 203 -18.51 9.50 -7.34
CA ALA A 203 -17.52 10.42 -6.75
C ALA A 203 -17.64 11.88 -7.24
N LYS A 204 -18.86 12.38 -7.46
CA LYS A 204 -19.13 13.72 -8.01
C LYS A 204 -18.46 14.87 -7.25
N GLY A 205 -18.26 14.70 -5.93
CA GLY A 205 -17.61 15.68 -5.06
C GLY A 205 -16.08 15.64 -5.07
N ASN A 206 -15.47 14.71 -5.82
CA ASN A 206 -14.01 14.60 -5.92
C ASN A 206 -13.52 15.05 -7.30
N PRO A 207 -12.80 16.19 -7.42
CA PRO A 207 -12.29 16.66 -8.70
C PRO A 207 -11.26 15.71 -9.34
N GLN A 208 -10.63 14.82 -8.57
CA GLN A 208 -9.68 13.82 -9.09
C GLN A 208 -10.36 12.62 -9.76
N ALA A 209 -11.65 12.39 -9.47
CA ALA A 209 -12.43 11.29 -10.02
C ALA A 209 -12.91 11.63 -11.45
N ARG A 210 -11.98 11.63 -12.40
CA ARG A 210 -12.24 11.95 -13.82
C ARG A 210 -12.28 10.67 -14.65
N ARG A 211 -13.25 10.57 -15.56
CA ARG A 211 -13.37 9.45 -16.50
C ARG A 211 -12.07 9.30 -17.30
N GLY A 212 -11.47 8.13 -17.21
CA GLY A 212 -10.21 7.80 -17.84
C GLY A 212 -10.09 6.29 -18.06
N TYR A 213 -8.92 5.87 -18.51
CA TYR A 213 -8.65 4.46 -18.74
C TYR A 213 -8.38 3.74 -17.41
N LEU A 214 -9.09 2.63 -17.19
CA LEU A 214 -8.87 1.76 -16.04
C LEU A 214 -8.13 0.49 -16.45
N ARG A 215 -6.96 0.28 -15.84
CA ARG A 215 -6.14 -0.94 -16.03
C ARG A 215 -6.85 -2.21 -15.55
N ASP A 216 -7.94 -2.07 -14.80
CA ASP A 216 -8.74 -3.15 -14.21
C ASP A 216 -10.01 -3.49 -15.02
N HIS A 217 -10.14 -2.94 -16.24
CA HIS A 217 -11.28 -3.18 -17.14
C HIS A 217 -12.67 -2.80 -16.60
N ARG A 218 -12.73 -1.92 -15.58
CA ARG A 218 -13.97 -1.38 -14.98
C ARG A 218 -14.38 -0.04 -15.59
N SER A 219 -14.71 -0.01 -16.89
CA SER A 219 -15.07 1.24 -17.60
C SER A 219 -16.32 1.95 -17.07
N ASP A 220 -17.08 1.28 -16.20
CA ASP A 220 -18.24 1.82 -15.48
C ASP A 220 -17.85 2.77 -14.33
N CYS A 221 -16.63 2.65 -13.80
CA CYS A 221 -16.16 3.41 -12.64
C CYS A 221 -15.29 4.62 -13.04
N ASN A 222 -15.26 5.63 -12.16
CA ASN A 222 -14.30 6.72 -12.29
C ASN A 222 -12.93 6.29 -11.69
N PRO A 223 -11.81 6.51 -12.40
CA PRO A 223 -10.48 6.26 -11.87
C PRO A 223 -9.91 7.40 -11.01
N VAL A 224 -8.86 7.06 -10.27
CA VAL A 224 -7.80 7.96 -9.81
C VAL A 224 -6.45 7.29 -10.07
N CYS A 225 -5.43 8.07 -10.44
CA CYS A 225 -4.09 7.57 -10.75
C CYS A 225 -3.16 7.76 -9.55
N ILE A 226 -2.30 6.78 -9.30
CA ILE A 226 -1.30 6.79 -8.22
C ILE A 226 0.06 6.53 -8.87
N GLY A 227 0.94 7.52 -8.78
CA GLY A 227 2.36 7.37 -9.11
C GLY A 227 3.14 7.02 -7.87
N LEU A 228 3.82 5.88 -7.86
CA LEU A 228 4.56 5.36 -6.70
C LEU A 228 6.04 5.27 -7.04
N VAL A 229 6.88 5.73 -6.10
CA VAL A 229 8.33 5.61 -6.20
C VAL A 229 8.82 4.64 -5.14
N VAL A 230 9.49 3.57 -5.57
CA VAL A 230 10.07 2.55 -4.70
C VAL A 230 11.57 2.37 -4.97
N SER A 231 12.30 1.86 -3.98
CA SER A 231 13.71 1.49 -4.14
C SER A 231 13.86 0.17 -4.88
N ARG A 232 15.11 -0.24 -5.17
CA ARG A 232 15.48 -1.56 -5.69
C ARG A 232 14.81 -2.74 -4.98
N ASP A 233 14.60 -2.63 -3.68
CA ASP A 233 13.98 -3.70 -2.87
C ASP A 233 12.45 -3.61 -2.78
N GLY A 234 11.85 -2.69 -3.54
CA GLY A 234 10.43 -2.39 -3.48
C GLY A 234 10.03 -1.66 -2.20
N LEU A 235 10.95 -0.97 -1.52
CA LEU A 235 10.57 -0.16 -0.35
C LEU A 235 10.04 1.19 -0.79
N PRO A 236 8.91 1.65 -0.26
CA PRO A 236 8.29 2.89 -0.71
C PRO A 236 9.10 4.10 -0.24
N LEU A 237 9.37 5.04 -1.15
CA LEU A 237 9.91 6.36 -0.82
C LEU A 237 8.78 7.36 -0.66
N GLY A 238 7.85 7.37 -1.60
CA GLY A 238 6.72 8.29 -1.61
C GLY A 238 5.83 8.07 -2.83
N TYR A 239 4.69 8.74 -2.82
CA TYR A 239 3.72 8.64 -3.91
C TYR A 239 3.01 9.97 -4.15
N GLU A 240 2.45 10.14 -5.34
CA GLU A 240 1.54 11.24 -5.66
C GLU A 240 0.26 10.73 -6.33
N ILE A 241 -0.82 11.49 -6.13
CA ILE A 241 -2.16 11.15 -6.61
C ILE A 241 -2.57 12.12 -7.71
N PHE A 242 -2.80 11.58 -8.91
CA PHE A 242 -3.19 12.32 -10.10
C PHE A 242 -4.66 12.07 -10.46
N GLU A 243 -5.22 12.95 -11.28
CA GLU A 243 -6.57 12.78 -11.82
C GLU A 243 -6.68 11.49 -12.66
N GLY A 244 -7.83 10.82 -12.62
CA GLY A 244 -8.02 9.51 -13.25
C GLY A 244 -7.85 9.46 -14.78
N ASN A 245 -7.92 10.60 -15.46
CA ASN A 245 -7.71 10.74 -16.90
C ASN A 245 -6.30 11.22 -17.27
N ARG A 246 -5.40 11.37 -16.29
CA ARG A 246 -4.04 11.83 -16.51
C ARG A 246 -3.24 10.77 -17.28
N HIS A 247 -2.57 11.18 -18.36
CA HIS A 247 -1.70 10.31 -19.13
C HIS A 247 -0.36 10.13 -18.39
N ASP A 248 0.18 8.91 -18.34
CA ASP A 248 1.36 8.57 -17.55
C ASP A 248 2.57 9.48 -17.86
N SER A 249 2.85 9.78 -19.13
CA SER A 249 3.94 10.70 -19.50
C SER A 249 3.83 12.10 -18.85
N THR A 250 2.62 12.60 -18.58
CA THR A 250 2.42 13.94 -18.01
C THR A 250 2.61 14.01 -16.50
N THR A 251 3.02 12.91 -15.86
CA THR A 251 3.24 12.79 -14.41
C THR A 251 4.71 12.78 -14.02
N VAL A 252 5.61 12.50 -14.97
CA VAL A 252 7.05 12.32 -14.76
C VAL A 252 7.72 13.56 -14.17
N GLN A 253 7.53 14.73 -14.77
CA GLN A 253 8.20 15.95 -14.32
C GLN A 253 7.77 16.33 -12.89
N GLU A 254 6.49 16.15 -12.59
CA GLU A 254 5.91 16.45 -11.28
C GLU A 254 6.47 15.51 -10.20
N ILE A 255 6.49 14.19 -10.46
CA ILE A 255 7.00 13.23 -9.47
C ILE A 255 8.51 13.41 -9.25
N VAL A 256 9.29 13.61 -10.31
CA VAL A 256 10.75 13.74 -10.22
C VAL A 256 11.10 15.00 -9.42
N THR A 257 10.50 16.14 -9.77
CA THR A 257 10.70 17.41 -9.04
C THR A 257 10.29 17.28 -7.59
N THR A 258 9.16 16.61 -7.32
CA THR A 258 8.66 16.39 -5.96
C THR A 258 9.63 15.56 -5.13
N MET A 259 10.10 14.43 -5.65
CA MET A 259 11.03 13.55 -4.92
C MET A 259 12.39 14.21 -4.71
N GLU A 260 12.89 14.96 -5.69
CA GLU A 260 14.13 15.71 -5.57
C GLU A 260 14.04 16.84 -4.54
N SER A 261 12.90 17.55 -4.49
CA SER A 261 12.68 18.59 -3.48
C SER A 261 12.64 18.02 -2.06
N ARG A 262 12.15 16.78 -1.89
CA ARG A 262 12.02 16.11 -0.58
C ARG A 262 13.31 15.45 -0.12
N TYR A 263 14.07 14.86 -1.03
CA TYR A 263 15.17 13.96 -0.70
C TYR A 263 16.52 14.32 -1.32
N GLY A 264 16.60 15.41 -2.09
CA GLY A 264 17.79 15.81 -2.83
C GLY A 264 17.95 15.08 -4.17
N ARG A 265 18.96 15.47 -4.95
CA ARG A 265 19.18 15.00 -6.33
C ARG A 265 20.32 14.00 -6.51
N ALA A 266 21.34 14.08 -5.64
CA ALA A 266 22.61 13.39 -5.84
C ALA A 266 22.44 11.88 -6.02
N ASP A 267 23.14 11.33 -7.03
CA ASP A 267 23.31 9.91 -7.31
C ASP A 267 22.03 9.09 -7.53
N ARG A 268 20.95 9.74 -7.97
CA ARG A 268 19.68 9.07 -8.29
C ARG A 268 19.58 8.64 -9.74
N ILE A 269 19.17 7.39 -9.93
CA ILE A 269 18.88 6.76 -11.21
C ILE A 269 17.38 6.49 -11.29
N TRP A 270 16.72 7.14 -12.24
CA TRP A 270 15.29 6.97 -12.48
C TRP A 270 15.01 5.84 -13.47
N VAL A 271 14.23 4.85 -13.07
CA VAL A 271 13.79 3.75 -13.94
C VAL A 271 12.29 3.89 -14.20
N MET A 272 11.90 3.91 -15.47
CA MET A 272 10.49 4.14 -15.87
C MET A 272 10.12 3.30 -17.11
N ASP A 273 8.84 2.92 -17.20
CA ASP A 273 8.32 2.20 -18.37
C ASP A 273 8.14 3.12 -19.59
N ARG A 274 8.03 2.51 -20.76
CA ARG A 274 7.85 3.17 -22.06
C ARG A 274 6.63 4.07 -22.17
N GLY A 275 5.57 3.81 -21.39
CA GLY A 275 4.38 4.67 -21.36
C GLY A 275 4.66 6.10 -20.86
N MET A 276 5.77 6.27 -20.16
CA MET A 276 6.19 7.54 -19.57
C MET A 276 7.13 8.35 -20.46
N ILE A 277 7.58 7.79 -21.59
CA ILE A 277 8.48 8.49 -22.51
C ILE A 277 7.70 9.54 -23.32
N SER A 278 8.21 10.78 -23.27
CA SER A 278 7.94 11.84 -24.23
C SER A 278 9.25 12.57 -24.56
N GLN A 279 9.31 13.31 -25.67
CA GLN A 279 10.49 14.13 -25.98
C GLN A 279 10.76 15.16 -24.87
N GLU A 280 9.71 15.76 -24.33
CA GLU A 280 9.78 16.71 -23.22
C GLU A 280 10.35 16.07 -21.94
N ASN A 281 9.92 14.86 -21.58
CA ASN A 281 10.41 14.16 -20.40
C ASN A 281 11.87 13.76 -20.53
N VAL A 282 12.27 13.29 -21.72
CA VAL A 282 13.68 12.98 -21.97
C VAL A 282 14.53 14.23 -21.87
N ALA A 283 14.12 15.35 -22.49
CA ALA A 283 14.83 16.62 -22.38
C ALA A 283 14.91 17.10 -20.91
N PHE A 284 13.83 16.98 -20.15
CA PHE A 284 13.79 17.31 -18.73
C PHE A 284 14.73 16.43 -17.87
N LEU A 285 14.83 15.13 -18.18
CA LEU A 285 15.74 14.23 -17.48
C LEU A 285 17.21 14.48 -17.86
N GLN A 286 17.47 14.85 -19.12
CA GLN A 286 18.81 15.25 -19.57
C GLN A 286 19.24 16.58 -18.96
N GLN A 287 18.30 17.51 -18.78
CA GLN A 287 18.52 18.73 -18.01
C GLN A 287 18.91 18.38 -16.57
N GLU A 288 19.85 19.16 -16.02
CA GLU A 288 20.36 19.00 -14.65
C GLU A 288 21.05 17.65 -14.37
N HIS A 289 21.51 16.95 -15.42
CA HIS A 289 22.33 15.73 -15.33
C HIS A 289 21.70 14.57 -14.53
N ARG A 290 20.37 14.39 -14.60
CA ARG A 290 19.71 13.24 -13.93
C ARG A 290 20.04 11.95 -14.67
N ARG A 291 20.33 10.88 -13.93
CA ARG A 291 20.57 9.55 -14.52
C ARG A 291 19.25 8.82 -14.72
N TYR A 292 19.07 8.12 -15.84
CA TYR A 292 17.83 7.40 -16.11
C TYR A 292 18.02 6.12 -16.93
N ILE A 293 17.05 5.22 -16.80
CA ILE A 293 16.87 4.02 -17.63
C ILE A 293 15.39 3.95 -18.01
N LEU A 294 15.09 4.06 -19.31
CA LEU A 294 13.73 4.14 -19.81
C LEU A 294 13.47 3.03 -20.83
N GLY A 295 12.29 2.41 -20.77
CA GLY A 295 11.85 1.47 -21.81
C GLY A 295 11.44 2.21 -23.08
N THR A 296 11.80 1.76 -24.27
CA THR A 296 11.44 2.45 -25.52
C THR A 296 10.23 1.82 -26.22
N PRO A 297 9.48 2.59 -27.04
CA PRO A 297 8.41 2.02 -27.87
C PRO A 297 8.95 0.97 -28.85
N LYS A 298 8.20 -0.12 -29.05
CA LYS A 298 8.61 -1.22 -29.95
C LYS A 298 8.82 -0.75 -31.40
N ALA A 299 8.11 0.30 -31.82
CA ALA A 299 8.29 0.91 -33.14
C ALA A 299 9.73 1.42 -33.38
N SER A 300 10.43 1.83 -32.33
CA SER A 300 11.82 2.30 -32.41
C SER A 300 12.80 1.20 -32.81
N LEU A 301 12.44 -0.08 -32.67
CA LEU A 301 13.27 -1.21 -33.12
C LEU A 301 13.55 -1.16 -34.61
N LYS A 302 12.65 -0.59 -35.43
CA LYS A 302 12.86 -0.48 -36.88
C LYS A 302 14.11 0.32 -37.24
N ASN A 303 14.47 1.30 -36.41
CA ASN A 303 15.69 2.10 -36.62
C ASN A 303 16.97 1.29 -36.35
N TYR A 304 16.86 0.11 -35.75
CA TYR A 304 17.96 -0.77 -35.35
C TYR A 304 17.80 -2.18 -35.96
N GLU A 305 17.14 -2.29 -37.12
CA GLU A 305 16.94 -3.57 -37.81
C GLU A 305 18.26 -4.27 -38.15
N GLN A 306 19.28 -3.51 -38.59
CA GLN A 306 20.61 -4.06 -38.85
C GLN A 306 21.27 -4.63 -37.58
N GLU A 307 21.06 -3.96 -36.44
CA GLU A 307 21.59 -4.43 -35.15
C GLU A 307 20.89 -5.70 -34.66
N LEU A 308 19.59 -5.86 -34.98
CA LEU A 308 18.81 -7.07 -34.69
C LEU A 308 19.30 -8.29 -35.48
N LEU A 309 19.77 -8.08 -36.71
CA LEU A 309 20.33 -9.13 -37.58
C LEU A 309 21.77 -9.50 -37.23
N GLY A 310 22.49 -8.64 -36.51
CA GLY A 310 23.84 -8.91 -36.04
C GLY A 310 23.93 -10.09 -35.06
N GLU A 311 25.10 -10.70 -34.98
CA GLU A 311 25.37 -11.88 -34.13
C GLU A 311 26.06 -11.54 -32.80
N ASP A 312 26.45 -10.28 -32.60
CA ASP A 312 27.19 -9.74 -31.45
C ASP A 312 26.29 -9.49 -30.23
N TRP A 313 25.68 -10.56 -29.74
CA TRP A 313 24.84 -10.55 -28.54
C TRP A 313 25.59 -11.06 -27.32
N ALA A 314 25.41 -10.40 -26.18
CA ALA A 314 25.89 -10.86 -24.89
C ALA A 314 24.80 -11.68 -24.19
N LEU A 315 25.11 -12.92 -23.82
CA LEU A 315 24.21 -13.81 -23.10
C LEU A 315 24.18 -13.43 -21.61
N ILE A 316 23.02 -13.02 -21.12
CA ILE A 316 22.80 -12.76 -19.68
C ILE A 316 22.54 -14.08 -18.94
N ARG A 317 21.64 -14.87 -19.49
CA ARG A 317 21.20 -16.18 -18.99
C ARG A 317 20.54 -16.94 -20.14
N ASP A 318 20.29 -18.22 -19.94
CA ASP A 318 19.60 -19.04 -20.96
C ASP A 318 18.29 -18.37 -21.41
N GLY A 319 18.13 -18.23 -22.73
CA GLY A 319 16.98 -17.58 -23.35
C GLY A 319 16.90 -16.05 -23.22
N LEU A 320 17.95 -15.36 -22.74
CA LEU A 320 17.98 -13.90 -22.63
C LEU A 320 19.35 -13.31 -23.01
N GLU A 321 19.33 -12.42 -23.98
CA GLU A 321 20.53 -11.76 -24.50
C GLU A 321 20.33 -10.24 -24.59
N VAL A 322 21.43 -9.50 -24.48
CA VAL A 322 21.46 -8.05 -24.64
C VAL A 322 22.55 -7.63 -25.62
N LYS A 323 22.35 -6.48 -26.25
CA LYS A 323 23.32 -5.87 -27.15
C LYS A 323 23.32 -4.36 -26.97
N ARG A 324 24.50 -3.76 -26.89
CA ARG A 324 24.67 -2.31 -26.82
C ARG A 324 24.63 -1.75 -28.25
N CYS A 325 23.75 -0.78 -28.48
CA CYS A 325 23.62 -0.12 -29.77
C CYS A 325 24.17 1.30 -29.70
N LYS A 326 24.71 1.79 -30.82
CA LYS A 326 25.15 3.18 -30.96
C LYS A 326 23.94 4.10 -30.87
N SER A 327 24.03 5.12 -30.03
CA SER A 327 23.00 6.14 -29.97
C SER A 327 23.12 7.11 -31.15
N PRO A 328 22.00 7.65 -31.66
CA PRO A 328 22.00 8.77 -32.61
C PRO A 328 22.63 10.05 -32.01
N THR A 329 22.61 10.18 -30.69
CA THR A 329 23.20 11.26 -29.89
C THR A 329 24.38 10.69 -29.07
N GLN A 330 25.54 11.35 -29.05
CA GLN A 330 26.73 10.80 -28.38
C GLN A 330 26.58 10.61 -26.86
N ASP A 331 25.58 11.25 -26.26
CA ASP A 331 25.38 11.30 -24.80
C ASP A 331 24.49 10.18 -24.23
N GLU A 332 24.05 9.24 -25.07
CA GLU A 332 23.15 8.16 -24.65
C GLU A 332 23.62 6.77 -25.10
N VAL A 333 23.06 5.77 -24.45
CA VAL A 333 23.20 4.36 -24.82
C VAL A 333 21.83 3.74 -25.02
N PHE A 334 21.72 2.93 -26.08
CA PHE A 334 20.57 2.07 -26.31
C PHE A 334 20.96 0.62 -26.05
N ILE A 335 20.09 -0.13 -25.40
CA ILE A 335 20.30 -1.55 -25.14
C ILE A 335 19.16 -2.30 -25.79
N LEU A 336 19.51 -3.13 -26.75
CA LEU A 336 18.61 -4.07 -27.36
C LEU A 336 18.57 -5.35 -26.52
N CYS A 337 17.39 -5.85 -26.23
CA CYS A 337 17.18 -7.03 -25.41
C CYS A 337 16.35 -8.05 -26.20
N ARG A 338 16.75 -9.31 -26.17
CA ARG A 338 16.07 -10.43 -26.83
C ARG A 338 15.75 -11.50 -25.79
N SER A 339 14.46 -11.83 -25.65
CA SER A 339 13.99 -12.84 -24.70
C SER A 339 13.18 -13.93 -25.41
N ARG A 340 13.58 -15.19 -25.22
CA ARG A 340 12.89 -16.37 -25.73
C ARG A 340 11.48 -16.51 -25.17
N ASP A 341 11.31 -16.40 -23.86
CA ASP A 341 9.98 -16.50 -23.21
C ASP A 341 9.02 -15.42 -23.74
N ARG A 342 9.52 -14.18 -23.90
CA ARG A 342 8.72 -13.10 -24.49
C ARG A 342 8.39 -13.39 -25.95
N LYS A 343 9.33 -13.96 -26.72
CA LYS A 343 9.10 -14.37 -28.11
C LYS A 343 7.98 -15.40 -28.22
N GLU A 344 8.02 -16.46 -27.41
CA GLU A 344 6.99 -17.50 -27.40
C GLU A 344 5.61 -16.93 -27.02
N LYS A 345 5.56 -16.04 -26.02
CA LYS A 345 4.33 -15.36 -25.60
C LYS A 345 3.76 -14.44 -26.69
N GLU A 346 4.60 -13.65 -27.35
CA GLU A 346 4.18 -12.77 -28.44
C GLU A 346 3.73 -13.57 -29.67
N LYS A 347 4.43 -14.65 -30.02
CA LYS A 347 4.03 -15.58 -31.09
C LYS A 347 2.66 -16.19 -30.86
N ALA A 348 2.44 -16.78 -29.69
CA ALA A 348 1.17 -17.40 -29.34
C ALA A 348 0.02 -16.37 -29.40
N MET A 349 0.32 -15.14 -28.99
CA MET A 349 -0.63 -14.04 -29.06
C MET A 349 -0.94 -13.64 -30.50
N HIS A 350 0.06 -13.37 -31.34
CA HIS A 350 -0.13 -13.05 -32.75
C HIS A 350 -0.90 -14.15 -33.48
N ALA A 351 -0.54 -15.42 -33.27
CA ALA A 351 -1.24 -16.56 -33.85
C ALA A 351 -2.74 -16.55 -33.48
N ARG A 352 -3.07 -16.33 -32.21
CA ARG A 352 -4.47 -16.24 -31.77
C ARG A 352 -5.24 -15.08 -32.43
N PHE A 353 -4.59 -13.94 -32.60
CA PHE A 353 -5.23 -12.78 -33.27
C PHE A 353 -5.33 -12.98 -34.78
N GLU A 354 -4.33 -13.61 -35.41
CA GLU A 354 -4.33 -14.01 -36.82
C GLU A 354 -5.51 -14.92 -37.13
N THR A 355 -5.69 -16.01 -36.36
CA THR A 355 -6.81 -16.95 -36.53
C THR A 355 -8.16 -16.24 -36.43
N ARG A 356 -8.34 -15.35 -35.45
CA ARG A 356 -9.60 -14.59 -35.29
C ARG A 356 -9.90 -13.67 -36.47
N ILE A 357 -8.86 -13.03 -37.04
CA ILE A 357 -9.03 -12.18 -38.22
C ILE A 357 -9.38 -13.03 -39.44
N GLU A 358 -8.73 -14.17 -39.65
CA GLU A 358 -9.03 -15.08 -40.75
C GLU A 358 -10.45 -15.62 -40.72
N GLU A 359 -10.86 -16.16 -39.57
CA GLU A 359 -12.22 -16.66 -39.38
C GLU A 359 -13.24 -15.54 -39.60
N GLY A 360 -12.96 -14.34 -39.05
CA GLY A 360 -13.80 -13.17 -39.20
C GLY A 360 -13.91 -12.70 -40.66
N LEU A 361 -12.79 -12.59 -41.38
CA LEU A 361 -12.77 -12.19 -42.79
C LEU A 361 -13.46 -13.23 -43.66
N THR A 362 -13.23 -14.53 -43.43
CA THR A 362 -13.88 -15.64 -44.14
C THR A 362 -15.40 -15.59 -43.95
N ALA A 363 -15.87 -15.35 -42.73
CA ALA A 363 -17.29 -15.19 -42.45
C ALA A 363 -17.91 -13.95 -43.13
N ILE A 364 -17.15 -12.85 -43.24
CA ILE A 364 -17.61 -11.65 -43.96
C ILE A 364 -17.66 -11.93 -45.47
N VAL A 365 -16.64 -12.59 -46.05
CA VAL A 365 -16.63 -12.99 -47.47
C VAL A 365 -17.84 -13.87 -47.79
N ALA A 366 -18.07 -14.95 -47.01
CA ALA A 366 -19.22 -15.83 -47.19
C ALA A 366 -20.57 -15.08 -47.05
N SER A 367 -20.63 -14.07 -46.17
CA SER A 367 -21.81 -13.21 -46.03
C SER A 367 -22.07 -12.33 -47.25
N CYS A 368 -21.02 -11.84 -47.91
CA CYS A 368 -21.12 -11.04 -49.13
C CYS A 368 -21.46 -11.88 -50.37
N GLU A 369 -21.06 -13.15 -50.39
CA GLU A 369 -21.42 -14.09 -51.45
C GLU A 369 -22.90 -14.49 -51.41
N ARG A 370 -23.48 -14.62 -50.20
CA ARG A 370 -24.89 -14.98 -50.01
C ARG A 370 -25.87 -13.85 -50.37
N GLN A 371 -25.51 -12.59 -50.10
CA GLN A 371 -26.39 -11.45 -50.31
C GLN A 371 -25.60 -10.18 -50.60
N SER A 372 -26.11 -9.31 -51.47
CA SER A 372 -25.50 -8.00 -51.71
C SER A 372 -25.60 -7.15 -50.45
N GLN A 373 -24.47 -6.62 -49.98
CA GLN A 373 -24.38 -5.75 -48.82
C GLN A 373 -23.71 -4.43 -49.20
N ASP A 374 -24.10 -3.36 -48.53
CA ASP A 374 -23.50 -2.03 -48.66
C ASP A 374 -21.99 -2.06 -48.31
N PRO A 375 -21.10 -1.60 -49.21
CA PRO A 375 -19.66 -1.54 -48.97
C PRO A 375 -19.27 -0.78 -47.70
N ILE A 376 -20.00 0.30 -47.35
CA ILE A 376 -19.68 1.12 -46.18
C ILE A 376 -19.88 0.31 -44.90
N ARG A 377 -20.97 -0.45 -44.83
CA ARG A 377 -21.27 -1.34 -43.70
C ARG A 377 -20.24 -2.45 -43.56
N ILE A 378 -19.77 -3.01 -44.69
CA ILE A 378 -18.71 -4.01 -44.72
C ILE A 378 -17.38 -3.40 -44.24
N ALA A 379 -17.00 -2.23 -44.73
CA ALA A 379 -15.81 -1.52 -44.27
C ALA A 379 -15.84 -1.29 -42.76
N GLY A 380 -17.00 -0.91 -42.19
CA GLY A 380 -17.17 -0.80 -40.74
C GLY A 380 -17.07 -2.14 -39.98
N ARG A 381 -17.51 -3.26 -40.58
CA ARG A 381 -17.31 -4.61 -40.00
C ARG A 381 -15.84 -5.02 -40.01
N VAL A 382 -15.17 -4.85 -41.14
CA VAL A 382 -13.73 -5.14 -41.28
C VAL A 382 -12.92 -4.26 -40.33
N GLY A 383 -13.20 -2.96 -40.28
CA GLY A 383 -12.54 -2.02 -39.37
C GLY A 383 -12.71 -2.41 -37.89
N ARG A 384 -13.92 -2.83 -37.48
CA ARG A 384 -14.14 -3.34 -36.11
C ARG A 384 -13.38 -4.63 -35.83
N LEU A 385 -13.39 -5.58 -36.77
CA LEU A 385 -12.65 -6.83 -36.65
C LEU A 385 -11.15 -6.57 -36.50
N MET A 386 -10.58 -5.71 -37.34
CA MET A 386 -9.18 -5.31 -37.26
C MET A 386 -8.87 -4.55 -35.97
N GLY A 387 -9.74 -3.65 -35.53
CA GLY A 387 -9.57 -2.89 -34.29
C GLY A 387 -9.57 -3.77 -33.04
N GLN A 388 -10.46 -4.77 -32.98
CA GLN A 388 -10.51 -5.76 -31.89
C GLN A 388 -9.29 -6.68 -31.87
N ASN A 389 -8.62 -6.85 -33.02
CA ASN A 389 -7.48 -7.75 -33.21
C ASN A 389 -6.22 -6.99 -33.65
N SER A 390 -6.04 -5.77 -33.15
CA SER A 390 -5.02 -4.80 -33.60
C SER A 390 -3.59 -5.34 -33.59
N ARG A 391 -3.28 -6.33 -32.74
CA ARG A 391 -1.94 -6.93 -32.63
C ARG A 391 -1.50 -7.74 -33.84
N ALA A 392 -2.43 -8.29 -34.63
CA ALA A 392 -2.14 -8.97 -35.89
C ALA A 392 -2.77 -8.28 -37.11
N ALA A 393 -3.51 -7.18 -36.92
CA ALA A 393 -4.20 -6.47 -38.00
C ALA A 393 -3.25 -6.02 -39.12
N GLY A 394 -2.02 -5.64 -38.79
CA GLY A 394 -1.01 -5.24 -39.77
C GLY A 394 -0.56 -6.35 -40.74
N LEU A 395 -0.80 -7.62 -40.39
CA LEU A 395 -0.50 -8.76 -41.25
C LEU A 395 -1.42 -8.81 -42.48
N PHE A 396 -2.64 -8.27 -42.40
CA PHE A 396 -3.65 -8.42 -43.44
C PHE A 396 -3.71 -7.19 -44.33
N ASN A 397 -3.68 -7.40 -45.64
CA ASN A 397 -4.18 -6.43 -46.62
C ASN A 397 -5.63 -6.80 -46.95
N VAL A 398 -6.56 -5.86 -46.83
CA VAL A 398 -7.98 -6.09 -47.15
C VAL A 398 -8.46 -5.02 -48.10
N GLU A 399 -8.94 -5.46 -49.25
CA GLU A 399 -9.49 -4.63 -50.31
C GLU A 399 -10.98 -4.92 -50.44
N ILE A 400 -11.78 -3.85 -50.44
CA ILE A 400 -13.23 -3.91 -50.62
C ILE A 400 -13.52 -3.36 -52.01
N LEU A 401 -13.94 -4.24 -52.91
CA LEU A 401 -14.21 -3.95 -54.30
C LEU A 401 -15.73 -3.97 -54.55
N GLN A 402 -16.19 -3.16 -55.50
CA GLN A 402 -17.53 -3.29 -56.06
C GLN A 402 -17.44 -3.88 -57.46
N ALA A 403 -18.13 -5.00 -57.69
CA ALA A 403 -18.28 -5.59 -59.01
C ALA A 403 -19.74 -5.98 -59.22
N ASN A 404 -20.34 -5.55 -60.34
CA ASN A 404 -21.72 -5.87 -60.73
C ASN A 404 -22.78 -5.56 -59.64
N GLY A 405 -22.63 -4.44 -58.91
CA GLY A 405 -23.56 -4.05 -57.83
C GLY A 405 -23.47 -4.91 -56.57
N ARG A 406 -22.46 -5.79 -56.46
CA ARG A 406 -22.17 -6.60 -55.27
C ARG A 406 -20.81 -6.21 -54.68
N THR A 407 -20.76 -6.15 -53.36
CA THR A 407 -19.52 -5.93 -52.62
C THR A 407 -18.72 -7.22 -52.55
N LYS A 408 -17.47 -7.20 -53.02
CA LYS A 408 -16.51 -8.31 -52.93
C LYS A 408 -15.36 -7.90 -52.02
N ILE A 409 -14.91 -8.83 -51.18
CA ILE A 409 -13.75 -8.61 -50.31
C ILE A 409 -12.64 -9.53 -50.78
N VAL A 410 -11.47 -8.97 -50.97
CA VAL A 410 -10.24 -9.71 -51.26
C VAL A 410 -9.25 -9.37 -50.15
N TRP A 411 -8.59 -10.39 -49.61
CA TRP A 411 -7.58 -10.18 -48.59
C TRP A 411 -6.37 -11.08 -48.81
N SER A 412 -5.22 -10.60 -48.36
CA SER A 412 -3.95 -11.31 -48.43
C SER A 412 -3.11 -11.05 -47.18
N LYS A 413 -2.12 -11.89 -46.94
CA LYS A 413 -1.13 -11.70 -45.86
C LYS A 413 0.10 -10.99 -46.39
N LYS A 414 0.63 -10.05 -45.62
CA LYS A 414 1.84 -9.28 -45.92
C LYS A 414 3.06 -10.02 -45.37
N GLU A 415 3.87 -10.57 -46.27
CA GLU A 415 5.05 -11.33 -45.86
C GLU A 415 6.08 -10.46 -45.12
N ASP A 416 6.24 -9.19 -45.51
CA ASP A 416 7.12 -8.24 -44.82
C ASP A 416 6.75 -8.05 -43.34
N TRP A 417 5.45 -8.03 -43.03
CA TRP A 417 4.99 -7.94 -41.65
C TRP A 417 5.39 -9.18 -40.86
N ARG A 418 5.24 -10.36 -41.47
CA ARG A 418 5.59 -11.65 -40.87
C ARG A 418 7.10 -11.79 -40.65
N ASN A 419 7.90 -11.38 -41.62
CA ASN A 419 9.36 -11.33 -41.52
C ASN A 419 9.79 -10.42 -40.36
N TRP A 420 9.23 -9.21 -40.30
CA TRP A 420 9.49 -8.28 -39.20
C TRP A 420 9.01 -8.82 -37.84
N ALA A 421 7.84 -9.45 -37.78
CA ALA A 421 7.32 -10.06 -36.57
C ALA A 421 8.27 -11.17 -36.08
N ASN A 422 8.66 -12.09 -36.95
CA ASN A 422 9.59 -13.18 -36.60
C ASN A 422 10.94 -12.69 -36.05
N LEU A 423 11.44 -11.56 -36.56
CA LEU A 423 12.68 -10.92 -36.12
C LEU A 423 12.51 -10.14 -34.80
N SER A 424 11.42 -9.37 -34.67
CA SER A 424 11.21 -8.43 -33.56
C SER A 424 10.43 -9.00 -32.37
N GLU A 425 9.84 -10.18 -32.51
CA GLU A 425 9.14 -10.87 -31.41
C GLU A 425 10.10 -11.24 -30.27
N GLY A 426 9.72 -10.85 -29.06
CA GLY A 426 10.57 -11.00 -27.87
C GLY A 426 11.69 -9.97 -27.76
N CYS A 427 11.84 -9.10 -28.76
CA CYS A 427 12.80 -8.00 -28.76
C CYS A 427 12.18 -6.72 -28.19
N TYR A 428 12.94 -6.00 -27.37
CA TYR A 428 12.61 -4.68 -26.84
C TYR A 428 13.89 -3.89 -26.63
N MET A 429 13.76 -2.58 -26.43
CA MET A 429 14.92 -1.70 -26.34
C MET A 429 14.79 -0.77 -25.15
N LEU A 430 15.91 -0.53 -24.47
CA LEU A 430 16.07 0.39 -23.37
C LEU A 430 16.91 1.58 -23.83
N ARG A 431 16.69 2.73 -23.21
CA ARG A 431 17.42 3.99 -23.44
C ARG A 431 17.94 4.50 -22.10
N SER A 432 19.20 4.92 -22.06
CA SER A 432 19.81 5.45 -20.85
C SER A 432 20.88 6.48 -21.19
N ASN A 433 21.14 7.42 -20.29
CA ASN A 433 22.32 8.29 -20.33
C ASN A 433 23.46 7.78 -19.43
N ILE A 434 23.33 6.57 -18.89
CA ILE A 434 24.35 5.90 -18.07
C ILE A 434 25.26 5.11 -19.01
N THR A 435 26.42 5.68 -19.34
CA THR A 435 27.35 5.08 -20.32
C THR A 435 28.43 4.23 -19.69
N ASP A 436 28.64 4.38 -18.37
CA ASP A 436 29.65 3.76 -17.52
C ASP A 436 29.27 2.35 -17.02
N TRP A 437 27.99 1.96 -17.13
CA TRP A 437 27.50 0.64 -16.72
C TRP A 437 27.57 -0.38 -17.85
N LYS A 438 27.67 -1.66 -17.49
CA LYS A 438 27.56 -2.75 -18.46
C LYS A 438 26.11 -2.92 -18.92
N PRO A 439 25.86 -3.40 -20.15
CA PRO A 439 24.51 -3.67 -20.65
C PRO A 439 23.70 -4.60 -19.74
N GLU A 440 24.37 -5.58 -19.12
CA GLU A 440 23.82 -6.51 -18.14
C GLU A 440 23.21 -5.77 -16.95
N ASP A 441 23.97 -4.83 -16.37
CA ASP A 441 23.59 -4.10 -15.15
C ASP A 441 22.42 -3.14 -15.41
N LEU A 442 22.45 -2.47 -16.56
CA LEU A 442 21.36 -1.60 -17.01
C LEU A 442 20.06 -2.38 -17.25
N TRP A 443 20.18 -3.57 -17.84
CA TRP A 443 19.05 -4.47 -18.02
C TRP A 443 18.50 -4.97 -16.68
N GLN A 444 19.36 -5.39 -15.76
CA GLN A 444 18.96 -5.84 -14.42
C GLN A 444 18.23 -4.73 -13.66
N ALA A 445 18.78 -3.52 -13.66
CA ALA A 445 18.15 -2.34 -13.04
C ALA A 445 16.79 -2.01 -13.66
N TYR A 446 16.64 -2.16 -14.98
CA TYR A 446 15.34 -1.97 -15.63
C TYR A 446 14.31 -3.04 -15.23
N VAL A 447 14.70 -4.31 -15.18
CA VAL A 447 13.78 -5.41 -14.84
C VAL A 447 13.29 -5.31 -13.40
N GLN A 448 14.07 -4.69 -12.51
CA GLN A 448 13.65 -4.39 -11.14
C GLN A 448 12.40 -3.50 -11.08
N LEU A 449 12.01 -2.79 -12.16
CA LEU A 449 10.75 -2.06 -12.23
C LEU A 449 9.52 -2.93 -11.89
N THR A 450 9.62 -4.25 -12.05
CA THR A 450 8.60 -5.21 -11.58
C THR A 450 8.33 -5.14 -10.07
N GLU A 451 9.25 -4.61 -9.25
CA GLU A 451 9.02 -4.33 -7.83
C GLU A 451 7.94 -3.25 -7.62
N ALA A 452 7.85 -2.24 -8.51
CA ALA A 452 6.78 -1.25 -8.46
C ALA A 452 5.42 -1.89 -8.83
N GLU A 453 5.40 -2.77 -9.84
CA GLU A 453 4.20 -3.55 -10.19
C GLU A 453 3.77 -4.46 -9.03
N ASN A 454 4.72 -5.12 -8.38
CA ASN A 454 4.49 -5.95 -7.19
C ASN A 454 3.95 -5.11 -6.03
N ALA A 455 4.47 -3.88 -5.84
CA ALA A 455 3.95 -2.94 -4.86
C ALA A 455 2.47 -2.64 -5.12
N PHE A 456 2.09 -2.33 -6.36
CA PHE A 456 0.69 -2.10 -6.70
C PHE A 456 -0.19 -3.33 -6.53
N ARG A 457 0.33 -4.53 -6.82
CA ARG A 457 -0.38 -5.78 -6.55
C ARG A 457 -0.67 -5.95 -5.05
N ILE A 458 0.30 -5.70 -4.19
CA ILE A 458 0.12 -5.75 -2.72
C ILE A 458 -0.93 -4.73 -2.28
N HIS A 459 -0.84 -3.47 -2.73
CA HIS A 459 -1.85 -2.45 -2.40
C HIS A 459 -3.28 -2.88 -2.80
N LYS A 460 -3.42 -3.45 -4.00
CA LYS A 460 -4.72 -3.81 -4.58
C LYS A 460 -5.31 -5.09 -4.00
N SER A 461 -4.48 -6.07 -3.66
CA SER A 461 -4.92 -7.41 -3.24
C SER A 461 -4.83 -7.58 -1.73
N ASP A 462 -3.64 -7.34 -1.16
CA ASP A 462 -3.36 -7.57 0.25
C ASP A 462 -3.90 -6.46 1.14
N LEU A 463 -3.84 -5.20 0.69
CA LEU A 463 -4.23 -4.05 1.51
C LEU A 463 -5.61 -3.50 1.14
N VAL A 464 -6.26 -4.11 0.14
CA VAL A 464 -7.62 -3.77 -0.32
C VAL A 464 -7.80 -2.26 -0.52
N LEU A 465 -6.88 -1.66 -1.28
CA LEU A 465 -6.96 -0.25 -1.69
C LEU A 465 -8.22 0.07 -2.52
N ARG A 466 -8.89 -0.97 -3.06
CA ARG A 466 -10.00 -0.83 -4.01
C ARG A 466 -11.15 -1.79 -3.68
N PRO A 467 -12.40 -1.42 -3.99
CA PRO A 467 -12.82 -0.09 -4.47
C PRO A 467 -12.67 1.01 -3.41
N ILE A 468 -12.52 2.26 -3.85
CA ILE A 468 -12.50 3.42 -2.95
C ILE A 468 -13.93 3.89 -2.68
N TRP A 469 -14.34 3.84 -1.42
CA TRP A 469 -15.69 4.24 -0.98
C TRP A 469 -15.78 5.71 -0.56
N HIS A 470 -14.64 6.33 -0.22
CA HIS A 470 -14.60 7.73 0.19
C HIS A 470 -14.90 8.67 -1.01
N GLN A 471 -15.70 9.70 -0.75
CA GLN A 471 -16.18 10.63 -1.79
C GLN A 471 -15.48 12.00 -1.76
N LYS A 472 -14.85 12.37 -0.64
CA LYS A 472 -14.13 13.66 -0.49
C LYS A 472 -12.68 13.49 -0.91
N LYS A 473 -12.14 14.45 -1.69
CA LYS A 473 -10.74 14.44 -2.15
C LYS A 473 -9.75 14.11 -1.03
N GLN A 474 -9.80 14.86 0.07
CA GLN A 474 -8.85 14.71 1.19
C GLN A 474 -8.95 13.32 1.84
N ARG A 475 -10.17 12.79 2.02
CA ARG A 475 -10.36 11.45 2.62
C ARG A 475 -9.89 10.32 1.70
N VAL A 476 -10.04 10.50 0.39
CA VAL A 476 -9.48 9.56 -0.60
C VAL A 476 -7.96 9.56 -0.52
N GLN A 477 -7.34 10.73 -0.47
CA GLN A 477 -5.88 10.84 -0.34
C GLN A 477 -5.37 10.24 0.98
N ALA A 478 -6.11 10.47 2.08
CA ALA A 478 -5.78 9.92 3.39
C ALA A 478 -5.98 8.40 3.48
N HIS A 479 -7.00 7.84 2.83
CA HIS A 479 -7.17 6.39 2.72
C HIS A 479 -6.00 5.74 1.97
N ILE A 480 -5.61 6.33 0.83
CA ILE A 480 -4.42 5.89 0.09
C ILE A 480 -3.17 5.99 0.97
N LEU A 481 -3.05 7.02 1.81
CA LEU A 481 -1.95 7.17 2.77
C LEU A 481 -1.96 6.06 3.83
N VAL A 482 -3.13 5.67 4.36
CA VAL A 482 -3.23 4.55 5.29
C VAL A 482 -2.83 3.23 4.62
N CYS A 483 -3.25 2.99 3.37
CA CYS A 483 -2.78 1.85 2.58
C CYS A 483 -1.25 1.89 2.35
N PHE A 484 -0.69 3.08 2.10
CA PHE A 484 0.77 3.26 1.97
C PHE A 484 1.49 2.92 3.27
N LEU A 485 0.99 3.34 4.43
CA LEU A 485 1.57 3.00 5.73
C LEU A 485 1.48 1.50 6.03
N ALA A 486 0.35 0.87 5.72
CA ALA A 486 0.22 -0.57 5.79
C ALA A 486 1.20 -1.28 4.85
N TYR A 487 1.45 -0.72 3.66
CA TYR A 487 2.47 -1.24 2.74
C TYR A 487 3.89 -1.11 3.31
N VAL A 488 4.19 -0.02 4.02
CA VAL A 488 5.46 0.14 4.74
C VAL A 488 5.63 -0.96 5.79
N LEU A 489 4.60 -1.26 6.59
CA LEU A 489 4.62 -2.39 7.54
C LEU A 489 4.86 -3.73 6.81
N TRP A 490 4.16 -3.94 5.69
CA TRP A 490 4.31 -5.14 4.86
C TRP A 490 5.75 -5.34 4.39
N LYS A 491 6.37 -4.30 3.81
CA LYS A 491 7.74 -4.39 3.32
C LYS A 491 8.77 -4.43 4.45
N THR A 492 8.49 -3.82 5.60
CA THR A 492 9.32 -3.97 6.81
C THR A 492 9.35 -5.43 7.24
N LEU A 493 8.19 -6.09 7.31
CA LEU A 493 8.11 -7.53 7.60
C LEU A 493 8.85 -8.37 6.54
N GLY A 494 8.68 -8.05 5.26
CA GLY A 494 9.38 -8.74 4.16
C GLY A 494 10.91 -8.64 4.29
N GLN A 495 11.43 -7.47 4.66
CA GLN A 495 12.87 -7.30 4.90
C GLN A 495 13.36 -8.10 6.11
N LEU A 496 12.59 -8.15 7.19
CA LEU A 496 12.90 -9.00 8.34
C LEU A 496 12.91 -10.48 7.94
N CYS A 497 11.96 -10.92 7.13
CA CYS A 497 11.92 -12.30 6.62
C CYS A 497 13.16 -12.63 5.77
N ARG A 498 13.57 -11.73 4.87
CA ARG A 498 14.76 -11.89 4.04
C ARG A 498 16.03 -12.00 4.90
N ARG A 499 16.19 -11.11 5.89
CA ARG A 499 17.31 -11.17 6.84
C ARG A 499 17.35 -12.45 7.66
N ALA A 500 16.18 -13.00 7.99
CA ALA A 500 16.04 -14.26 8.71
C ALA A 500 16.18 -15.51 7.82
N GLY A 501 16.44 -15.35 6.50
CA GLY A 501 16.53 -16.46 5.55
C GLY A 501 15.20 -17.15 5.24
N LEU A 502 14.07 -16.46 5.45
CA LEU A 502 12.70 -16.96 5.22
C LEU A 502 12.13 -16.58 3.85
N GLY A 503 12.89 -15.86 3.02
CA GLY A 503 12.42 -15.30 1.75
C GLY A 503 11.56 -14.04 1.95
N ASP A 504 10.76 -13.69 0.94
CA ASP A 504 9.84 -12.54 0.96
C ASP A 504 8.38 -13.02 1.02
N GLU A 505 7.98 -13.56 2.17
CA GLU A 505 6.64 -14.13 2.36
C GLU A 505 5.87 -13.54 3.56
N PRO A 506 5.66 -12.20 3.65
CA PRO A 506 4.92 -11.58 4.76
C PRO A 506 3.53 -12.17 4.98
N ARG A 507 2.85 -12.55 3.89
CA ARG A 507 1.51 -13.18 3.93
C ARG A 507 1.52 -14.47 4.75
N LYS A 508 2.50 -15.35 4.54
CA LYS A 508 2.55 -16.63 5.27
C LYS A 508 2.84 -16.42 6.75
N VAL A 509 3.71 -15.46 7.08
CA VAL A 509 3.97 -15.08 8.47
C VAL A 509 2.70 -14.57 9.15
N LEU A 510 1.96 -13.69 8.48
CA LEU A 510 0.67 -13.19 8.99
C LEU A 510 -0.34 -14.31 9.20
N THR A 511 -0.47 -15.24 8.25
CA THR A 511 -1.37 -16.40 8.38
C THR A 511 -0.96 -17.31 9.55
N GLU A 512 0.34 -17.59 9.69
CA GLU A 512 0.83 -18.47 10.77
C GLU A 512 0.58 -17.86 12.16
N LEU A 513 0.77 -16.54 12.30
CA LEU A 513 0.57 -15.84 13.57
C LEU A 513 -0.90 -15.53 13.87
N GLU A 514 -1.81 -15.67 12.90
CA GLU A 514 -3.26 -15.50 13.12
C GLU A 514 -3.78 -16.45 14.22
N GLY A 515 -3.24 -17.67 14.28
CA GLY A 515 -3.63 -18.68 15.26
C GLY A 515 -3.35 -18.30 16.72
N ILE A 516 -2.50 -17.31 16.96
CA ILE A 516 -2.16 -16.87 18.32
C ILE A 516 -3.24 -15.93 18.84
N ARG A 517 -3.85 -16.29 19.97
CA ARG A 517 -4.97 -15.57 20.59
C ARG A 517 -4.58 -15.03 21.96
N THR A 518 -5.32 -14.02 22.41
CA THR A 518 -5.40 -13.67 23.83
C THR A 518 -6.72 -14.17 24.38
N VAL A 519 -6.69 -14.67 25.62
CA VAL A 519 -7.85 -15.22 26.30
C VAL A 519 -7.92 -14.73 27.75
N ASP A 520 -9.13 -14.62 28.28
CA ASP A 520 -9.36 -14.38 29.70
C ASP A 520 -9.63 -15.73 30.36
N VAL A 521 -8.67 -16.20 31.17
CA VAL A 521 -8.83 -17.41 31.99
C VAL A 521 -9.50 -17.00 33.29
N VAL A 522 -10.70 -17.50 33.53
CA VAL A 522 -11.52 -17.14 34.67
C VAL A 522 -11.61 -18.32 35.64
N PHE A 523 -11.08 -18.11 36.85
CA PHE A 523 -11.07 -19.08 37.93
C PHE A 523 -12.18 -18.76 38.93
N PRO A 524 -13.12 -19.67 39.20
CA PRO A 524 -14.05 -19.49 40.30
C PRO A 524 -13.30 -19.58 41.64
N THR A 525 -13.77 -18.82 42.62
CA THR A 525 -13.28 -18.91 44.01
C THR A 525 -14.40 -19.34 44.93
N GLN A 526 -14.02 -19.82 46.12
CA GLN A 526 -14.97 -20.22 47.17
C GLN A 526 -15.81 -19.05 47.72
N SER A 527 -15.35 -17.80 47.54
CA SER A 527 -16.08 -16.59 47.97
C SER A 527 -17.08 -16.08 46.91
N GLY A 528 -17.20 -16.75 45.76
CA GLY A 528 -18.08 -16.35 44.65
C GLY A 528 -17.49 -15.27 43.74
N VAL A 529 -16.33 -14.70 44.08
CA VAL A 529 -15.61 -13.72 43.25
C VAL A 529 -14.74 -14.46 42.23
N ALA A 530 -14.93 -14.23 40.93
CA ALA A 530 -14.10 -14.90 39.92
C ALA A 530 -12.78 -14.14 39.69
N VAL A 531 -11.64 -14.85 39.73
CA VAL A 531 -10.33 -14.28 39.40
C VAL A 531 -10.11 -14.39 37.90
N ARG A 532 -9.89 -13.26 37.22
CA ARG A 532 -9.63 -13.19 35.78
C ARG A 532 -8.15 -12.97 35.52
N LYS A 533 -7.54 -13.80 34.68
CA LYS A 533 -6.17 -13.62 34.20
C LYS A 533 -6.13 -13.62 32.68
N ARG A 534 -5.67 -12.52 32.10
CA ARG A 534 -5.43 -12.42 30.66
C ARG A 534 -4.13 -13.13 30.30
N ARG A 535 -4.19 -14.00 29.29
CA ARG A 535 -3.08 -14.84 28.83
C ARG A 535 -3.03 -14.87 27.30
N VAL A 536 -1.81 -14.92 26.78
CA VAL A 536 -1.56 -15.24 25.37
C VAL A 536 -1.48 -16.75 25.24
N THR A 537 -2.11 -17.33 24.22
CA THR A 537 -2.04 -18.77 23.95
C THR A 537 -0.60 -19.19 23.64
N CYS A 538 -0.21 -20.38 24.08
CA CYS A 538 1.11 -20.91 23.76
C CYS A 538 1.25 -21.06 22.23
N PRO A 539 2.33 -20.54 21.60
CA PRO A 539 2.57 -20.78 20.18
C PRO A 539 2.82 -22.26 19.92
N THR A 540 2.48 -22.74 18.72
CA THR A 540 2.95 -24.03 18.21
C THR A 540 4.48 -24.03 18.09
N GLU A 541 5.09 -25.22 17.97
CA GLU A 541 6.54 -25.33 17.73
C GLU A 541 6.97 -24.54 16.49
N HIS A 542 6.20 -24.64 15.39
CA HIS A 542 6.46 -23.87 14.17
C HIS A 542 6.36 -22.36 14.39
N GLN A 543 5.31 -21.88 15.08
CA GLN A 543 5.17 -20.46 15.42
C GLN A 543 6.34 -19.96 16.29
N ALA A 544 6.76 -20.74 17.28
CA ALA A 544 7.88 -20.41 18.15
C ALA A 544 9.20 -20.30 17.37
N ILE A 545 9.48 -21.25 16.47
CA ILE A 545 10.67 -21.21 15.59
C ILE A 545 10.61 -19.97 14.68
N LEU A 546 9.44 -19.68 14.11
CA LEU A 546 9.24 -18.52 13.23
C LEU A 546 9.52 -17.20 13.97
N LEU A 547 8.93 -17.02 15.15
CA LEU A 547 9.14 -15.84 16.00
C LEU A 547 10.60 -15.69 16.41
N HIS A 548 11.24 -16.80 16.81
CA HIS A 548 12.67 -16.80 17.15
C HIS A 548 13.53 -16.36 15.98
N ARG A 549 13.28 -16.87 14.76
CA ARG A 549 14.02 -16.47 13.56
C ARG A 549 13.83 -15.00 13.20
N LEU A 550 12.62 -14.46 13.43
CA LEU A 550 12.31 -13.05 13.23
C LEU A 550 12.83 -12.15 14.37
N GLY A 551 13.41 -12.71 15.43
CA GLY A 551 13.93 -11.97 16.58
C GLY A 551 12.84 -11.46 17.53
N PHE A 552 11.68 -12.10 17.54
CA PHE A 552 10.52 -11.70 18.33
C PHE A 552 10.27 -12.66 19.51
N GLN A 553 9.92 -12.08 20.66
CA GLN A 553 9.53 -12.83 21.86
C GLN A 553 8.12 -12.44 22.29
N LEU A 554 7.20 -13.40 22.30
CA LEU A 554 5.82 -13.14 22.71
C LEU A 554 5.75 -12.86 24.21
N PRO A 555 4.95 -11.86 24.63
CA PRO A 555 4.65 -11.68 26.04
C PRO A 555 3.77 -12.83 26.53
N SER A 556 4.08 -13.37 27.72
CA SER A 556 3.26 -14.42 28.35
C SER A 556 1.94 -13.90 28.91
N HIS A 557 1.87 -12.59 29.18
CA HIS A 557 0.68 -11.92 29.71
C HIS A 557 0.65 -10.45 29.29
N LEU A 558 -0.55 -9.92 29.13
CA LEU A 558 -0.80 -8.49 29.03
C LEU A 558 -1.18 -7.96 30.41
N LYS A 559 -0.72 -6.75 30.76
CA LYS A 559 -1.24 -6.06 31.94
C LYS A 559 -2.71 -5.76 31.70
N ILE A 560 -3.58 -6.28 32.56
CA ILE A 560 -4.98 -5.86 32.57
C ILE A 560 -4.95 -4.41 33.07
N GLN A 561 -5.23 -3.45 32.20
CA GLN A 561 -5.68 -2.15 32.69
C GLN A 561 -7.09 -2.40 33.24
N GLU A 562 -7.20 -2.44 34.56
CA GLU A 562 -8.49 -2.39 35.22
C GLU A 562 -9.13 -1.05 34.86
N MET A 563 -10.29 -1.11 34.22
CA MET A 563 -11.09 0.05 33.84
C MET A 563 -11.75 0.70 35.05
#